data_AF-A0A7W0R2P5-F1
#
_entry.id   AF-A0A7W0R2P5-F1
#
_cell.length_a   1.000
_cell.length_b   1.000
_cell.length_c   1.000
_cell.angle_alpha   90.00
_cell.angle_beta   90.00
_cell.angle_gamma   90.00
#
_symmetry.space_group_name_H-M   'P 1'
#
loop_
_entity.id
_entity.type
_entity.pdbx_description
1 polymer ?
#
loop_
_entity_poly.entity_id
_entity_poly.type
_entity_poly.pdbx_seq_one_letter_code
_entity_poly.pdbx_strand_id
1 'polypeptide(L)'
;MTVWPVSRRSSRNLKDLQAQLNKREGDLDSRESDITATENQILDNTITDGTWLVGTDFDPGTYRAAGGGLCYWARLGSTDTFDILDNGLGKNPTVTLSAGEWFETSDCGDWTALGG
;
A
#
# COMPACT_ATOMS: atom_id res chain seq x y z
N MET A 1 -14.94 -57.36 33.42
CA MET A 1 -13.88 -56.34 33.23
C MET A 1 -13.98 -55.83 31.80
N THR A 2 -14.54 -54.65 31.59
CA THR A 2 -14.70 -54.06 30.25
C THR A 2 -13.85 -52.80 30.16
N VAL A 3 -12.77 -52.86 29.37
CA VAL A 3 -11.90 -51.72 29.09
C VAL A 3 -12.46 -51.00 27.87
N TRP A 4 -12.88 -49.74 28.04
CA TRP A 4 -13.41 -48.90 26.97
C TRP A 4 -12.29 -48.47 25.99
N PRO A 5 -12.44 -48.69 24.66
CA PRO A 5 -11.40 -48.36 23.67
C PRO A 5 -11.34 -46.87 23.28
N VAL A 6 -12.02 -45.98 24.01
CA VAL A 6 -12.20 -44.56 23.65
C VAL A 6 -10.90 -43.75 23.79
N SER A 7 -10.01 -44.15 24.71
CA SER A 7 -8.80 -43.38 25.05
C SER A 7 -7.84 -43.19 23.86
N ARG A 8 -7.54 -44.23 23.07
CA ARG A 8 -6.53 -44.11 21.98
C ARG A 8 -7.01 -43.36 20.75
N ARG A 9 -8.31 -43.38 20.44
CA ARG A 9 -8.89 -42.71 19.27
C ARG A 9 -9.05 -41.21 19.52
N SER A 10 -9.47 -40.84 20.73
CA SER A 10 -9.56 -39.44 21.18
C SER A 10 -8.19 -38.77 21.21
N SER A 11 -7.15 -39.43 21.73
CA SER A 11 -5.79 -38.88 21.74
C SER A 11 -5.15 -38.71 20.35
N ARG A 12 -5.54 -39.49 19.34
CA ARG A 12 -5.07 -39.30 17.96
C ARG A 12 -5.72 -38.07 17.32
N ASN A 13 -7.04 -37.95 17.43
CA ASN A 13 -7.76 -36.78 16.92
C ASN A 13 -7.23 -35.47 17.53
N LEU A 14 -6.87 -35.46 18.81
CA LEU A 14 -6.28 -34.28 19.45
C LEU A 14 -4.90 -33.92 18.87
N LYS A 15 -4.06 -34.91 18.56
CA LYS A 15 -2.76 -34.67 17.92
C LYS A 15 -2.91 -34.16 16.50
N ASP A 16 -3.84 -34.73 15.74
CA ASP A 16 -4.13 -34.30 14.38
C ASP A 16 -4.70 -32.88 14.35
N LEU A 17 -5.59 -32.55 15.29
CA LEU A 17 -6.12 -31.20 15.45
C LEU A 17 -5.03 -30.20 15.85
N GLN A 18 -4.15 -30.56 16.79
CA GLN A 18 -3.01 -29.72 17.16
C GLN A 18 -2.11 -29.44 15.96
N ALA A 19 -1.81 -30.45 15.14
CA ALA A 19 -1.01 -30.28 13.93
C ALA A 19 -1.70 -29.35 12.92
N GLN A 20 -3.01 -29.47 12.75
CA GLN A 20 -3.78 -28.57 11.88
C GLN A 20 -3.80 -27.12 12.40
N LEU A 21 -3.94 -26.93 13.71
CA LEU A 21 -3.90 -25.60 14.33
C LEU A 21 -2.54 -24.95 14.14
N ASN A 22 -1.45 -25.67 14.45
CA ASN A 22 -0.09 -25.17 14.26
C ASN A 22 0.19 -24.80 12.79
N LYS A 23 -0.31 -25.61 11.84
CA LYS A 23 -0.18 -25.29 10.41
C LYS A 23 -0.92 -24.01 10.06
N ARG A 24 -2.17 -23.87 10.52
CA ARG A 24 -2.97 -22.66 10.26
C ARG A 24 -2.34 -21.43 10.89
N GLU A 25 -1.79 -21.55 12.09
CA GLU A 25 -1.06 -20.46 12.76
C GLU A 25 0.12 -20.00 11.90
N GLY A 26 1.00 -20.91 11.45
CA GLY A 26 2.11 -20.53 10.56
C GLY A 26 1.66 -19.96 9.20
N ASP A 27 0.59 -20.49 8.61
CA ASP A 27 0.01 -19.95 7.38
C ASP A 27 -0.57 -18.54 7.59
N LEU A 28 -1.15 -18.26 8.78
CA LEU A 28 -1.67 -16.94 9.13
C LEU A 28 -0.55 -15.94 9.40
N ASP A 29 0.50 -16.33 10.14
CA ASP A 29 1.65 -15.47 10.41
C ASP A 29 2.35 -15.04 9.12
N SER A 30 2.49 -15.96 8.16
CA SER A 30 3.07 -15.64 6.84
C SER A 30 2.24 -14.59 6.11
N ARG A 31 0.91 -14.77 6.09
CA ARG A 31 0.00 -13.83 5.45
C ARG A 31 -0.01 -12.47 6.15
N GLU A 32 0.04 -12.43 7.47
CA GLU A 32 0.08 -11.18 8.23
C GLU A 32 1.35 -10.39 7.91
N SER A 33 2.49 -11.08 7.84
CA SER A 33 3.76 -10.49 7.41
C SER A 33 3.67 -9.88 6.01
N ASP A 34 3.12 -10.61 5.04
CA ASP A 34 2.97 -10.14 3.66
C ASP A 34 2.00 -8.95 3.56
N ILE A 35 0.91 -8.97 4.33
CA ILE A 35 -0.04 -7.86 4.41
C ILE A 35 0.62 -6.63 5.01
N THR A 36 1.32 -6.77 6.14
CA THR A 36 2.04 -5.65 6.78
C THR A 36 3.07 -5.04 5.83
N ALA A 37 3.82 -5.85 5.09
CA ALA A 37 4.77 -5.36 4.10
C ALA A 37 4.08 -4.58 2.98
N THR A 38 2.92 -5.06 2.52
CA THR A 38 2.11 -4.39 1.50
C THR A 38 1.50 -3.08 2.02
N GLU A 39 0.99 -3.07 3.26
CA GLU A 39 0.43 -1.88 3.90
C GLU A 39 1.48 -0.79 4.05
N ASN A 40 2.69 -1.14 4.48
CA ASN A 40 3.79 -0.18 4.55
C ASN A 40 4.13 0.39 3.17
N GLN A 41 4.19 -0.44 2.12
CA GLN A 41 4.40 0.05 0.75
C GLN A 41 3.29 0.97 0.25
N ILE A 42 2.04 0.74 0.64
CA ILE A 42 0.91 1.61 0.30
C ILE A 42 1.05 2.96 1.03
N LEU A 43 1.40 2.93 2.32
CA LEU A 43 1.59 4.14 3.12
C LEU A 43 2.71 5.01 2.56
N ASP A 44 3.86 4.41 2.23
CA ASP A 44 5.02 5.10 1.67
C ASP A 44 4.75 5.70 0.28
N ASN A 45 3.72 5.22 -0.43
CA ASN A 45 3.34 5.68 -1.77
C ASN A 45 2.00 6.43 -1.83
N THR A 46 1.45 6.79 -0.67
CA THR A 46 0.25 7.63 -0.61
C THR A 46 0.66 9.10 -0.60
N ILE A 47 0.33 9.81 -1.67
CA ILE A 47 0.61 11.25 -1.78
C ILE A 47 -0.66 12.01 -1.47
N THR A 48 -0.59 12.91 -0.48
CA THR A 48 -1.68 13.81 -0.09
C THR A 48 -1.36 15.25 -0.51
N ASP A 49 -2.25 16.19 -0.22
CA ASP A 49 -2.02 17.61 -0.50
C ASP A 49 -0.70 18.11 0.12
N GLY A 50 0.11 18.80 -0.67
CA GLY A 50 1.44 19.26 -0.27
C GLY A 50 2.42 19.35 -1.43
N THR A 51 3.71 19.52 -1.09
CA THR A 51 4.83 19.52 -2.03
C THR A 51 5.83 18.45 -1.61
N TRP A 52 6.18 17.58 -2.54
CA TRP A 52 6.89 16.34 -2.27
C TRP A 52 8.07 16.16 -3.25
N LEU A 53 9.20 15.64 -2.78
CA LEU A 53 10.36 15.31 -3.60
C LEU A 53 10.27 13.85 -4.07
N VAL A 54 10.12 13.66 -5.38
CA VAL A 54 10.00 12.34 -6.00
C VAL A 54 11.30 11.56 -5.86
N GLY A 55 11.21 10.31 -5.41
CA GLY A 55 12.36 9.44 -5.12
C GLY A 55 13.01 9.67 -3.75
N THR A 56 12.51 10.63 -2.96
CA THR A 56 12.89 10.81 -1.55
C THR A 56 11.69 10.60 -0.63
N ASP A 57 10.57 11.27 -0.91
CA ASP A 57 9.37 11.17 -0.08
C ASP A 57 8.44 10.02 -0.48
N PHE A 58 8.46 9.62 -1.77
CA PHE A 58 7.75 8.47 -2.34
C PHE A 58 8.45 8.01 -3.62
N ASP A 59 8.15 6.80 -4.10
CA ASP A 59 8.82 6.22 -5.27
C ASP A 59 8.44 6.92 -6.60
N PRO A 60 9.34 6.99 -7.59
CA PRO A 60 8.97 7.45 -8.94
C PRO A 60 8.01 6.46 -9.61
N GLY A 61 7.04 6.98 -10.37
CA GLY A 61 6.03 6.13 -11.00
C GLY A 61 4.89 6.89 -11.67
N THR A 62 3.86 6.16 -12.07
CA THR A 62 2.62 6.75 -12.59
C THR A 62 1.53 6.66 -11.54
N TYR A 63 0.96 7.81 -11.21
CA TYR A 63 -0.03 8.00 -10.17
C TYR A 63 -1.35 8.51 -10.74
N ARG A 64 -2.44 8.14 -10.09
CA ARG A 64 -3.77 8.63 -10.40
C ARG A 64 -4.46 9.10 -9.13
N ALA A 65 -5.12 10.25 -9.20
CA ALA A 65 -6.04 10.71 -8.16
C ALA A 65 -7.48 10.68 -8.68
N ALA A 66 -8.46 10.64 -7.76
CA ALA A 66 -9.85 10.88 -8.13
C ALA A 66 -10.07 12.32 -8.62
N GLY A 67 -9.27 13.26 -8.11
CA GLY A 67 -9.42 14.70 -8.31
C GLY A 67 -10.51 15.31 -7.43
N GLY A 68 -10.68 16.62 -7.54
CA GLY A 68 -11.59 17.41 -6.71
C GLY A 68 -12.15 18.61 -7.46
N GLY A 69 -12.81 19.52 -6.74
CA GLY A 69 -13.43 20.70 -7.35
C GLY A 69 -12.40 21.72 -7.83
N LEU A 70 -11.30 21.84 -7.08
CA LEU A 70 -10.18 22.74 -7.28
C LEU A 70 -8.85 21.96 -7.40
N CYS A 71 -8.91 20.65 -7.68
CA CYS A 71 -7.73 19.81 -7.82
C CYS A 71 -6.73 20.45 -8.77
N TYR A 72 -5.58 20.78 -8.21
CA TYR A 72 -4.40 21.28 -8.89
C TYR A 72 -3.24 20.34 -8.61
N TRP A 73 -2.44 20.11 -9.65
CA TRP A 73 -1.17 19.43 -9.51
C TRP A 73 -0.13 20.07 -10.40
N ALA A 74 1.13 20.01 -9.98
CA ALA A 74 2.26 20.46 -10.76
C ALA A 74 3.49 19.56 -10.54
N ARG A 75 4.20 19.28 -11.63
CA ARG A 75 5.58 18.80 -11.62
C ARG A 75 6.48 20.01 -11.72
N LEU A 76 7.45 20.12 -10.81
CA LEU A 76 8.35 21.26 -10.72
C LEU A 76 9.81 20.78 -10.80
N GLY A 77 10.67 21.61 -11.39
CA GLY A 77 12.12 21.37 -11.47
C GLY A 77 12.85 21.68 -10.16
N SER A 78 12.23 22.45 -9.28
CA SER A 78 12.75 22.88 -7.98
C SER A 78 11.62 23.20 -7.01
N THR A 79 11.96 23.66 -5.79
CA THR A 79 10.98 24.15 -4.82
C THR A 79 10.37 25.51 -5.19
N ASP A 80 10.82 26.14 -6.28
CA ASP A 80 10.19 27.33 -6.82
C ASP A 80 8.92 26.93 -7.57
N THR A 81 7.75 27.43 -7.12
CA THR A 81 6.45 27.12 -7.71
C THR A 81 6.27 27.67 -9.12
N PHE A 82 7.20 28.50 -9.62
CA PHE A 82 7.25 28.96 -11.01
C PHE A 82 8.12 28.09 -11.92
N ASP A 83 8.90 27.16 -11.38
CA ASP A 83 9.74 26.23 -12.16
C ASP A 83 8.91 25.01 -12.63
N ILE A 84 7.83 25.30 -13.36
CA ILE A 84 6.81 24.32 -13.75
C ILE A 84 7.30 23.52 -14.97
N LEU A 85 7.41 22.20 -14.78
CA LEU A 85 7.63 21.23 -15.85
C LEU A 85 6.33 20.84 -16.53
N ASP A 86 5.27 20.65 -15.74
CA ASP A 86 3.91 20.32 -16.20
C ASP A 86 2.90 20.63 -15.10
N ASN A 87 1.66 20.98 -15.44
CA ASN A 87 0.60 21.18 -14.46
C ASN A 87 -0.79 20.91 -15.03
N GLY A 88 -1.76 20.73 -14.15
CA GLY A 88 -3.12 20.46 -14.55
C GLY A 88 -4.16 20.79 -13.50
N LEU A 89 -5.41 20.91 -13.97
CA LEU A 89 -6.59 21.13 -13.14
C LEU A 89 -7.66 20.07 -13.45
N GLY A 90 -8.42 19.68 -12.44
CA GLY A 90 -9.69 18.98 -12.62
C GLY A 90 -9.73 17.54 -12.10
N LYS A 91 -10.49 16.69 -12.79
CA LYS A 91 -10.90 15.38 -12.26
C LYS A 91 -10.15 14.23 -12.92
N ASN A 92 -9.89 13.18 -12.14
CA ASN A 92 -9.20 11.97 -12.58
C ASN A 92 -7.82 12.19 -13.22
N PRO A 93 -6.95 13.07 -12.70
CA PRO A 93 -5.63 13.27 -13.30
C PRO A 93 -4.79 11.99 -13.19
N THR A 94 -3.97 11.73 -14.21
CA THR A 94 -2.94 10.69 -14.23
C THR A 94 -1.62 11.36 -14.57
N VAL A 95 -0.61 11.18 -13.72
CA VAL A 95 0.67 11.90 -13.81
C VAL A 95 1.81 10.90 -13.67
N THR A 96 2.82 11.01 -14.53
CA THR A 96 4.08 10.26 -14.41
C THR A 96 5.14 11.17 -13.77
N LEU A 97 5.71 10.70 -12.67
CA LEU A 97 6.63 11.45 -11.81
C LEU A 97 8.02 10.81 -11.86
N SER A 98 9.03 11.61 -12.15
CA SER A 98 10.42 11.14 -12.25
C SER A 98 11.22 11.53 -11.02
N ALA A 99 12.18 10.69 -10.61
CA ALA A 99 13.03 10.96 -9.46
C ALA A 99 13.77 12.30 -9.61
N GLY A 100 13.81 13.08 -8.53
CA GLY A 100 14.44 14.40 -8.48
C GLY A 100 13.54 15.57 -8.89
N GLU A 101 12.34 15.30 -9.41
CA GLU A 101 11.30 16.32 -9.60
C GLU A 101 10.60 16.61 -8.27
N TRP A 102 10.02 17.79 -8.16
CA TRP A 102 9.08 18.13 -7.09
C TRP A 102 7.65 17.97 -7.59
N PHE A 103 6.77 17.46 -6.74
CA PHE A 103 5.36 17.29 -7.03
C PHE A 103 4.52 18.09 -6.04
N GLU A 104 3.82 19.10 -6.54
CA GLU A 104 2.85 19.89 -5.79
C GLU A 104 1.44 19.38 -6.11
N THR A 105 0.60 19.18 -5.09
CA THR A 105 -0.80 18.83 -5.29
C THR A 105 -1.69 19.45 -4.21
N SER A 106 -2.91 19.85 -4.60
CA SER A 106 -3.91 20.45 -3.72
C SER A 106 -5.32 20.09 -4.18
N ASP A 107 -6.22 19.76 -3.25
CA ASP A 107 -7.62 19.39 -3.50
C ASP A 107 -7.81 18.25 -4.51
N CYS A 108 -6.81 17.37 -4.68
CA CYS A 108 -6.90 16.23 -5.59
C CYS A 108 -7.34 14.93 -4.90
N GLY A 109 -7.30 14.90 -3.57
CA GLY A 109 -7.38 13.69 -2.79
C GLY A 109 -6.09 12.86 -2.88
N ASP A 110 -6.16 11.63 -2.41
CA ASP A 110 -4.99 10.75 -2.41
C ASP A 110 -4.61 10.32 -3.84
N TRP A 111 -3.31 10.37 -4.13
CA TRP A 111 -2.76 9.78 -5.35
C TRP A 111 -2.38 8.33 -5.09
N THR A 112 -2.83 7.45 -5.99
CA THR A 112 -2.54 6.01 -5.93
C THR A 112 -1.63 5.63 -7.10
N ALA A 113 -0.55 4.89 -6.83
CA ALA A 113 0.30 4.32 -7.86
C ALA A 113 -0.50 3.30 -8.70
N LEU A 114 -0.35 3.35 -10.04
CA LEU A 114 -1.05 2.44 -10.95
C LEU A 114 -0.36 1.07 -11.12
N GLY A 115 0.77 0.84 -10.45
CA GLY A 115 1.62 -0.34 -10.64
C GLY A 115 2.44 -0.25 -11.93
N GLY A 116 3.69 -0.74 -11.87
CA GLY A 116 4.57 -0.92 -13.03
C GLY A 116 4.33 -2.24 -13.75
#